data_AF-A0A7S1XHG9-F1
#
_entry.id   AF-A0A7S1XHG9-F1
#
_cell.length_a   1.000
_cell.length_b   1.000
_cell.length_c   1.000
_cell.angle_alpha   90.00
_cell.angle_beta   90.00
_cell.angle_gamma   90.00
#
_symmetry.space_group_name_H-M   'P 1'
#
loop_
_entity.id
_entity.type
_entity.pdbx_description
1 polymer ?
#
loop_
_entity_poly.entity_id
_entity_poly.type
_entity_poly.pdbx_seq_one_letter_code
_entity_poly.pdbx_strand_id
1 'polypeptide(L)'
;MFQRSAPKVKTVDGVKTEFIYADGAKDDVQLSGDWNDWKAIQMFHEGGGMWSVVTPVPPGPHEFKFIVDGEWKHSNRHPTIGIDETSLNNVRYVLTEPDLSTSDTADGRSQTRGKRASATLSGSQSSQGSSGAVDPANLKKKVSGGRRAKK
;
A
#
# COMPACT_ATOMS: atom_id res chain seq x y z
N MET A 1 -31.72 25.62 -31.04
CA MET A 1 -31.61 24.39 -30.24
C MET A 1 -30.12 24.10 -30.08
N PHE A 2 -29.53 24.32 -28.91
CA PHE A 2 -28.10 24.09 -28.69
C PHE A 2 -27.91 22.71 -28.06
N GLN A 3 -27.34 21.78 -28.81
CA GLN A 3 -26.98 20.47 -28.29
C GLN A 3 -25.70 20.64 -27.48
N ARG A 4 -25.82 20.69 -26.14
CA ARG A 4 -24.67 20.64 -25.25
C ARG A 4 -24.00 19.28 -25.44
N SER A 5 -22.83 19.28 -26.07
CA SER A 5 -21.98 18.09 -26.11
C SER A 5 -21.57 17.72 -24.69
N ALA A 6 -21.75 16.46 -24.30
CA ALA A 6 -21.23 15.96 -23.03
C ALA A 6 -19.70 16.14 -22.98
N PRO A 7 -19.11 16.48 -21.82
CA PRO A 7 -17.66 16.57 -21.71
C PRO A 7 -17.07 15.19 -21.99
N LYS A 8 -16.15 15.14 -22.96
CA LYS A 8 -15.33 13.96 -23.21
C LYS A 8 -14.42 13.81 -22.00
N VAL A 9 -14.78 12.90 -21.09
CA VAL A 9 -13.94 12.54 -19.93
C VAL A 9 -12.58 12.16 -20.51
N LYS A 10 -11.54 12.92 -20.13
CA LYS A 10 -10.18 12.50 -20.38
C LYS A 10 -10.00 11.25 -19.53
N THR A 11 -10.01 10.07 -20.15
CA THR A 11 -9.59 8.85 -19.48
C THR A 11 -8.16 9.10 -19.05
N VAL A 12 -7.93 9.34 -17.75
CA VAL A 12 -6.58 9.36 -17.21
C VAL A 12 -6.14 7.91 -17.30
N ASP A 13 -5.14 7.60 -18.13
CA ASP A 13 -4.61 6.24 -18.22
C ASP A 13 -4.25 5.78 -16.81
N GLY A 14 -4.86 4.69 -16.34
CA GLY A 14 -4.70 4.23 -14.97
C GLY A 14 -3.24 3.88 -14.68
N VAL A 15 -2.76 4.25 -13.50
CA VAL A 15 -1.42 3.89 -13.01
C VAL A 15 -1.42 2.39 -12.74
N LYS A 16 -0.45 1.66 -13.32
CA LYS A 16 -0.27 0.23 -13.06
C LYS A 16 0.04 0.04 -11.58
N THR A 17 -0.92 -0.52 -10.86
CA THR A 17 -0.87 -0.65 -9.41
C THR A 17 -0.89 -2.13 -9.04
N GLU A 18 0.08 -2.54 -8.23
CA GLU A 18 0.14 -3.88 -7.67
C GLU A 18 -0.66 -3.97 -6.37
N PHE A 19 -1.45 -5.04 -6.27
CA PHE A 19 -2.16 -5.47 -5.08
C PHE A 19 -1.71 -6.87 -4.71
N ILE A 20 -1.46 -7.07 -3.41
CA ILE A 20 -0.96 -8.33 -2.87
C ILE A 20 -1.88 -8.77 -1.73
N TYR A 21 -2.32 -10.03 -1.77
CA TYR A 21 -2.96 -10.71 -0.67
C TYR A 21 -1.99 -11.75 -0.08
N ALA A 22 -1.55 -11.57 1.16
CA ALA A 22 -0.55 -12.43 1.80
C ALA A 22 -1.00 -12.92 3.19
N ASP A 23 -2.29 -13.17 3.33
CA ASP A 23 -2.91 -13.61 4.59
C ASP A 23 -3.24 -15.12 4.59
N GLY A 24 -2.72 -15.88 3.60
CA GLY A 24 -2.72 -17.34 3.62
C GLY A 24 -3.90 -18.01 2.92
N ALA A 25 -4.33 -17.47 1.77
CA ALA A 25 -5.37 -18.09 0.95
C ALA A 25 -4.88 -19.37 0.26
N LYS A 26 -5.76 -20.37 0.14
CA LYS A 26 -5.42 -21.71 -0.38
C LYS A 26 -5.74 -21.89 -1.86
N ASP A 27 -6.97 -21.54 -2.26
CA ASP A 27 -7.52 -22.04 -3.52
C ASP A 27 -7.85 -20.93 -4.51
N ASP A 28 -8.48 -19.84 -4.06
CA ASP A 28 -8.88 -18.74 -4.95
C ASP A 28 -8.78 -17.36 -4.29
N VAL A 29 -8.24 -16.38 -5.01
CA VAL A 29 -8.24 -14.97 -4.61
C VAL A 29 -8.56 -14.07 -5.80
N GLN A 30 -9.51 -13.17 -5.59
CA GLN A 30 -9.88 -12.14 -6.55
C GLN A 30 -9.84 -10.75 -5.90
N LEU A 31 -9.55 -9.73 -6.70
CA LEU A 31 -9.55 -8.32 -6.32
C LEU A 31 -10.79 -7.63 -6.88
N SER A 32 -11.37 -6.72 -6.11
CA SER A 32 -12.49 -5.89 -6.53
C SER A 32 -12.42 -4.52 -5.86
N GLY A 33 -12.76 -3.44 -6.56
CA GLY A 33 -12.69 -2.09 -6.03
C GLY A 33 -13.56 -1.07 -6.77
N ASP A 34 -13.56 0.16 -6.31
CA ASP A 34 -14.42 1.21 -6.88
C ASP A 34 -14.09 1.55 -8.35
N TRP A 35 -12.83 1.46 -8.77
CA TRP A 35 -12.37 1.81 -10.12
C TRP A 35 -12.89 0.87 -11.21
N ASN A 36 -13.38 -0.32 -10.82
CA ASN A 36 -13.89 -1.32 -11.75
C ASN A 36 -15.34 -1.72 -11.46
N ASP A 37 -16.12 -0.85 -10.80
CA ASP A 37 -17.49 -1.10 -10.36
C ASP A 37 -17.62 -2.37 -9.51
N TRP A 38 -16.62 -2.65 -8.68
CA TRP A 38 -16.56 -3.86 -7.85
C TRP A 38 -16.62 -5.18 -8.63
N LYS A 39 -16.19 -5.20 -9.89
CA LYS A 39 -16.05 -6.44 -10.68
C LYS A 39 -14.85 -7.25 -10.20
N ALA A 40 -14.98 -8.56 -10.14
CA ALA A 40 -13.89 -9.44 -9.71
C ALA A 40 -12.77 -9.52 -10.77
N ILE A 41 -11.52 -9.37 -10.33
CA ILE A 41 -10.30 -9.59 -11.11
C ILE A 41 -9.54 -10.76 -10.48
N GLN A 42 -9.29 -11.81 -11.26
CA GLN A 42 -8.54 -12.97 -10.78
C GLN A 42 -7.09 -12.59 -10.44
N MET A 43 -6.62 -13.02 -9.26
CA MET A 43 -5.22 -12.84 -8.86
C MET A 43 -4.36 -14.05 -9.24
N PHE A 44 -3.06 -13.82 -9.40
CA PHE A 44 -2.06 -14.85 -9.65
C PHE A 44 -1.55 -15.44 -8.33
N HIS A 45 -1.43 -16.76 -8.25
CA HIS A 45 -0.91 -17.44 -7.07
C HIS A 45 0.63 -17.45 -7.10
N GLU A 46 1.25 -16.69 -6.20
CA GLU A 46 2.71 -16.58 -6.05
C GLU A 46 3.32 -17.75 -5.25
N GLY A 47 2.46 -18.55 -4.59
CA GLY A 47 2.87 -19.60 -3.67
C GLY A 47 2.98 -19.12 -2.22
N GLY A 48 3.07 -20.07 -1.29
CA GLY A 48 3.17 -19.75 0.14
C GLY A 48 1.94 -19.01 0.72
N GLY A 49 0.78 -19.12 0.06
CA GLY A 49 -0.45 -18.42 0.46
C GLY A 49 -0.47 -16.93 0.06
N MET A 50 0.40 -16.53 -0.87
CA MET A 50 0.48 -15.18 -1.43
C MET A 50 -0.11 -15.12 -2.84
N TRP A 51 -0.81 -14.04 -3.11
CA TRP A 51 -1.47 -13.78 -4.38
C TRP A 51 -1.22 -12.34 -4.80
N SER A 52 -1.03 -12.09 -6.10
CA SER A 52 -0.75 -10.75 -6.64
C SER A 52 -1.60 -10.44 -7.87
N VAL A 53 -1.83 -9.16 -8.14
CA VAL A 53 -2.33 -8.68 -9.43
C VAL A 53 -1.84 -7.26 -9.70
N VAL A 54 -1.52 -6.97 -10.95
CA VAL A 54 -1.25 -5.61 -11.43
C VAL A 54 -2.40 -5.18 -12.32
N THR A 55 -3.05 -4.08 -11.96
CA THR A 55 -4.20 -3.53 -12.70
C THR A 55 -4.08 -2.01 -12.84
N PRO A 56 -4.51 -1.40 -13.95
CA PRO A 56 -4.56 0.05 -14.07
C PRO A 56 -5.61 0.62 -13.12
N VAL A 57 -5.20 1.53 -12.25
CA VAL A 57 -6.08 2.25 -11.31
C VAL A 57 -5.93 3.74 -11.54
N PRO A 58 -7.02 4.51 -11.67
CA PRO A 58 -6.95 5.97 -11.75
C PRO A 58 -6.15 6.57 -10.57
N PRO A 59 -5.52 7.74 -10.72
CA PRO A 59 -4.96 8.45 -9.60
C PRO A 59 -6.06 8.91 -8.63
N GLY A 60 -5.85 8.71 -7.33
CA GLY A 60 -6.82 9.06 -6.29
C GLY A 60 -6.86 8.07 -5.13
N PRO A 61 -7.73 8.33 -4.13
CA PRO A 61 -8.09 7.35 -3.13
C PRO A 61 -9.04 6.30 -3.72
N HIS A 62 -8.77 5.03 -3.45
CA HIS A 62 -9.56 3.92 -3.94
C HIS A 62 -9.85 2.91 -2.81
N GLU A 63 -11.11 2.55 -2.67
CA GLU A 63 -11.53 1.44 -1.82
C GLU A 63 -11.51 0.12 -2.60
N PHE A 64 -11.10 -0.95 -1.91
CA PHE A 64 -11.05 -2.28 -2.48
C PHE A 64 -11.24 -3.37 -1.42
N LYS A 65 -11.54 -4.58 -1.87
CA LYS A 65 -11.66 -5.76 -1.04
C LYS A 65 -11.27 -7.01 -1.83
N PHE A 66 -10.88 -8.06 -1.12
CA PHE A 66 -10.56 -9.34 -1.70
C PHE A 66 -11.76 -10.28 -1.60
N ILE A 67 -11.90 -11.16 -2.58
CA ILE A 67 -12.80 -12.31 -2.51
C ILE A 67 -11.90 -13.52 -2.40
N VAL A 68 -11.93 -14.20 -1.25
CA VAL A 68 -11.04 -15.33 -0.94
C VAL A 68 -11.91 -16.55 -0.73
N ASP A 69 -11.75 -17.55 -1.59
CA ASP A 69 -12.58 -18.76 -1.59
C ASP A 69 -14.09 -18.44 -1.60
N GLY A 70 -14.47 -17.38 -2.33
CA GLY A 70 -15.87 -16.90 -2.46
C GLY A 70 -16.35 -15.95 -1.35
N GLU A 71 -15.52 -15.64 -0.35
CA GLU A 71 -15.88 -14.76 0.76
C GLU A 71 -15.19 -13.39 0.68
N TRP A 72 -15.94 -12.32 0.92
CA TRP A 72 -15.39 -10.97 0.99
C TRP A 72 -14.53 -10.78 2.23
N LYS A 73 -13.24 -10.50 2.03
CA LYS A 73 -12.24 -10.28 3.10
C LYS A 73 -11.43 -9.03 2.84
N HIS A 74 -11.20 -8.26 3.90
CA HIS A 74 -10.12 -7.27 3.87
C HIS A 74 -8.81 -7.95 4.27
N SER A 75 -7.68 -7.41 3.82
CA SER A 75 -6.37 -7.86 4.26
C SER A 75 -5.89 -7.01 5.44
N ASN A 76 -5.22 -7.65 6.39
CA ASN A 76 -4.60 -6.98 7.54
C ASN A 76 -3.28 -6.27 7.20
N ARG A 77 -2.82 -6.40 5.94
CA ARG A 77 -1.56 -5.81 5.45
C ARG A 77 -1.78 -4.53 4.64
N HIS A 78 -3.03 -4.15 4.45
CA HIS A 78 -3.41 -2.92 3.77
C HIS A 78 -4.18 -2.03 4.75
N PRO A 79 -4.07 -0.70 4.65
CA PRO A 79 -4.91 0.21 5.43
C PRO A 79 -6.39 -0.08 5.19
N THR A 80 -7.24 0.15 6.19
CA THR A 80 -8.69 -0.07 6.13
C THR A 80 -9.49 1.19 6.41
N ILE A 81 -10.73 1.21 5.92
CA ILE A 81 -11.76 2.21 6.21
C ILE A 81 -13.10 1.50 6.45
N GLY A 82 -13.87 1.97 7.42
CA GLY A 82 -15.14 1.38 7.84
C GLY A 82 -15.41 1.64 9.32
N ILE A 83 -16.66 1.41 9.76
CA ILE A 83 -17.08 1.62 11.16
C ILE A 83 -17.05 0.32 11.98
N ASP A 84 -17.22 -0.81 11.31
CA ASP A 84 -17.30 -2.15 11.89
C ASP A 84 -16.74 -3.19 10.90
N GLU A 85 -16.56 -4.42 11.36
CA GLU A 85 -15.99 -5.51 10.55
C GLU A 85 -16.76 -5.80 9.26
N THR A 86 -18.08 -5.51 9.25
CA THR A 86 -18.93 -5.75 8.08
C THR A 86 -18.73 -4.71 6.98
N SER A 87 -18.39 -3.48 7.38
CA SER A 87 -18.14 -2.34 6.49
C SER A 87 -16.67 -2.12 6.17
N LEU A 88 -15.74 -2.91 6.73
CA LEU A 88 -14.31 -2.76 6.44
C LEU A 88 -13.98 -3.06 4.98
N ASN A 89 -13.44 -2.05 4.31
CA ASN A 89 -12.73 -2.14 3.04
C ASN A 89 -11.26 -1.81 3.25
N ASN A 90 -10.38 -2.26 2.37
CA ASN A 90 -9.03 -1.72 2.29
C ASN A 90 -9.03 -0.42 1.47
N VAL A 91 -8.04 0.45 1.69
CA VAL A 91 -7.86 1.72 0.96
C VAL A 91 -6.46 1.87 0.39
N ARG A 92 -6.35 2.32 -0.86
CA ARG A 92 -5.09 2.60 -1.56
C ARG A 92 -5.13 4.03 -2.13
N TYR A 93 -4.07 4.79 -1.87
CA TYR A 93 -3.83 6.06 -2.55
C TYR A 93 -2.92 5.82 -3.74
N VAL A 94 -3.41 6.10 -4.95
CA VAL A 94 -2.68 5.97 -6.20
C VAL A 94 -2.23 7.36 -6.63
N LEU A 95 -0.92 7.55 -6.72
CA LEU A 95 -0.31 8.80 -7.15
C LEU A 95 0.04 8.70 -8.64
N THR A 96 -0.13 9.78 -9.38
CA THR A 96 0.50 9.89 -10.70
C THR A 96 2.01 9.83 -10.55
N GLU A 97 2.69 9.19 -11.50
CA GLU A 97 4.13 9.36 -11.63
C GLU A 97 4.46 10.86 -11.62
N PRO A 98 5.45 11.32 -10.84
CA PRO A 98 5.86 12.71 -10.90
C PRO A 98 6.30 13.02 -12.32
N ASP A 99 5.73 14.08 -12.91
CA ASP A 99 6.17 14.57 -14.21
C ASP A 99 7.60 15.13 -14.08
N LEU A 100 8.58 14.28 -14.34
CA LEU A 100 10.00 14.66 -14.39
C LEU A 100 10.35 15.47 -15.66
N SER A 101 9.38 15.88 -16.49
CA SER A 101 9.64 16.62 -17.73
C SER A 101 9.75 18.15 -17.58
N THR A 102 9.66 18.71 -16.37
CA THR A 102 9.88 20.15 -16.15
C THR A 102 11.36 20.48 -15.87
N SER A 103 12.23 20.13 -16.82
CA SER A 103 13.59 20.65 -16.88
C SER A 103 14.00 20.95 -18.32
N ASP A 104 13.40 21.98 -18.93
CA ASP A 104 14.09 22.81 -19.92
C ASP A 104 13.22 24.00 -20.35
N THR A 105 13.34 25.12 -19.63
CA THR A 105 13.43 26.42 -20.30
C THR A 105 14.84 26.91 -20.08
N ALA A 106 15.73 26.47 -20.96
CA ALA A 106 17.02 27.10 -21.18
C ALA A 106 16.78 28.53 -21.65
N ASP A 107 16.78 29.49 -20.72
CA ASP A 107 16.96 30.90 -21.06
C ASP A 107 18.40 31.30 -20.76
N GLY A 108 19.03 31.87 -21.78
CA GLY A 108 20.47 32.02 -21.86
C GLY A 108 21.05 33.15 -21.01
N ARG A 109 22.38 33.06 -20.85
CA ARG A 109 23.35 34.14 -20.61
C ARG A 109 23.65 34.49 -19.14
N SER A 110 24.82 34.06 -18.66
CA SER A 110 26.04 34.88 -18.75
C SER A 110 27.15 34.29 -17.89
N GLN A 111 28.30 34.02 -18.50
CA GLN A 111 29.55 33.74 -17.80
C GLN A 111 30.04 35.01 -17.10
N THR A 112 30.19 34.97 -15.77
CA THR A 112 31.19 35.78 -15.08
C THR A 112 31.91 34.97 -14.02
N ARG A 113 33.19 34.76 -14.32
CA ARG A 113 34.27 34.19 -13.52
C ARG A 113 34.50 34.99 -12.24
N GLY A 114 34.30 34.37 -11.08
CA GLY A 114 34.63 34.90 -9.75
C GLY A 114 35.43 33.87 -8.95
N LYS A 115 36.63 34.26 -8.51
CA LYS A 115 37.60 33.45 -7.74
C LYS A 115 37.29 33.49 -6.23
N ARG A 116 37.86 32.51 -5.49
CA ARG A 116 38.05 32.38 -4.02
C ARG A 116 36.83 31.85 -3.24
N ALA A 117 36.94 31.05 -2.19
CA ALA A 117 38.07 30.40 -1.50
C ALA A 117 37.54 29.18 -0.73
N SER A 118 38.45 28.23 -0.53
CA SER A 118 38.39 27.10 0.40
C SER A 118 38.13 27.51 1.85
N ALA A 119 37.21 26.82 2.52
CA ALA A 119 37.16 26.73 3.98
C ALA A 119 36.77 25.30 4.40
N THR A 120 37.71 24.67 5.10
CA THR A 120 37.62 23.37 5.78
C THR A 120 37.18 23.59 7.23
N LEU A 121 36.18 22.84 7.71
CA LEU A 121 35.88 22.54 9.12
C LEU A 121 35.21 21.13 9.10
N SER A 122 35.79 20.01 9.52
CA SER A 122 36.37 19.56 10.80
C SER A 122 35.40 19.61 12.00
N GLY A 123 35.07 18.41 12.51
CA GLY A 123 34.52 18.14 13.85
C GLY A 123 33.10 17.56 13.84
N SER A 124 32.69 16.57 14.64
CA SER A 124 33.29 15.43 15.35
C SER A 124 32.19 14.85 16.25
N GLN A 125 32.21 13.52 16.46
CA GLN A 125 31.73 12.79 17.65
C GLN A 125 30.21 12.55 17.91
N SER A 126 29.85 11.27 17.75
CA SER A 126 29.29 10.32 18.74
C SER A 126 28.50 10.80 19.96
N SER A 127 27.37 10.12 20.25
CA SER A 127 27.17 9.44 21.54
C SER A 127 26.03 8.41 21.53
N GLN A 128 26.26 7.33 22.28
CA GLN A 128 25.32 6.29 22.66
C GLN A 128 24.31 6.80 23.70
N GLY A 129 23.16 6.12 23.82
CA GLY A 129 22.24 6.32 24.94
C GLY A 129 21.15 5.26 25.01
N SER A 130 21.40 4.20 25.77
CA SER A 130 20.47 3.15 26.17
C SER A 130 19.55 3.58 27.31
N SER A 131 18.26 3.22 27.25
CA SER A 131 17.35 2.91 28.38
C SER A 131 16.02 2.49 27.74
N GLY A 132 15.36 1.36 27.99
CA GLY A 132 15.20 0.60 29.23
C GLY A 132 13.72 0.68 29.64
N ALA A 133 13.06 -0.49 29.72
CA ALA A 133 11.74 -0.77 30.36
C ALA A 133 10.46 -0.31 29.63
N VAL A 134 9.34 -1.03 29.55
CA VAL A 134 8.85 -2.28 30.18
C VAL A 134 7.67 -2.85 29.37
N ASP A 135 7.68 -4.16 29.14
CA ASP A 135 6.53 -4.99 28.78
C ASP A 135 5.97 -5.66 30.05
N PRO A 136 4.66 -5.57 30.36
CA PRO A 136 4.10 -6.43 31.38
C PRO A 136 2.79 -7.09 30.93
N ALA A 137 2.86 -8.34 30.43
CA ALA A 137 1.83 -9.35 30.68
C ALA A 137 2.25 -10.73 30.13
N ASN A 138 2.98 -11.50 30.94
CA ASN A 138 3.03 -12.96 30.81
C ASN A 138 2.67 -13.55 32.17
N LEU A 139 1.42 -14.00 32.34
CA LEU A 139 1.01 -14.81 33.48
C LEU A 139 0.82 -16.25 33.02
N LYS A 140 1.90 -17.03 33.14
CA LYS A 140 1.85 -18.49 33.12
C LYS A 140 1.28 -18.97 34.47
N LYS A 141 0.23 -19.79 34.45
CA LYS A 141 0.01 -20.81 35.48
C LYS A 141 -0.03 -22.18 34.83
N LYS A 142 0.90 -23.01 35.27
CA LYS A 142 1.12 -24.42 34.96
C LYS A 142 0.76 -25.20 36.22
N VAL A 143 -0.17 -26.16 36.13
CA VAL A 143 -0.38 -27.27 37.09
C VAL A 143 -0.92 -28.44 36.25
N SER A 144 -0.05 -29.38 35.84
CA SER A 144 -0.08 -30.82 36.18
C SER A 144 -1.49 -31.44 36.18
N GLY A 145 -1.85 -32.39 35.33
CA GLY A 145 -1.18 -33.68 35.09
C GLY A 145 -2.16 -34.78 35.55
N GLY A 146 -2.43 -35.78 34.71
CA GLY A 146 -3.26 -36.93 35.14
C GLY A 146 -3.91 -37.68 34.00
N ARG A 147 -3.68 -38.99 33.96
CA ARG A 147 -4.03 -39.96 32.91
C ARG A 147 -5.41 -40.62 33.15
N ARG A 148 -5.90 -41.31 32.10
CA ARG A 148 -6.85 -42.47 32.08
C ARG A 148 -8.31 -42.15 32.45
N ALA A 149 -9.34 -42.90 32.03
CA ALA A 149 -9.59 -43.91 31.00
C ALA A 149 -11.14 -44.13 30.96
N LYS A 150 -11.60 -44.80 29.91
CA LYS A 150 -12.97 -45.31 29.66
C LYS A 150 -13.66 -45.91 30.91
N LYS A 151 -14.97 -45.69 31.05
CA LYS A 151 -16.00 -46.73 30.90
C LYS A 151 -17.37 -46.10 30.71
#